data_AF-A0AAD8GVX1-F1
#
_entry.id   AF-A0AAD8GVX1-F1
#
_cell.length_a   1.000
_cell.length_b   1.000
_cell.length_c   1.000
_cell.angle_alpha   90.00
_cell.angle_beta   90.00
_cell.angle_gamma   90.00
#
_symmetry.space_group_name_H-M   'P 1'
#
loop_
_entity.id
_entity.type
_entity.pdbx_description
1 polymer ?
#
loop_
_entity_poly.entity_id
_entity_poly.type
_entity_poly.pdbx_seq_one_letter_code
_entity_poly.pdbx_strand_id
1 'polypeptide(L)'
;MSLFVRLVKVLVLFVGLSSAQLRLDFYSDSCPKVSRIVNKEVQRALMNELRIGASLLRLFFHDCFVNGCDGSILLDDTSSFTGEKRAAPNFNSVRVFEVIIDTIKTAVESHCSGIVSCADILAIAARDSVTLLGGPNWRVLLRRRDAMTASQLAAKIVFHLQLQA
;
A
#
# COMPACT_ATOMS: atom_id res chain seq x y z
N MET A 1 -3.46 -48.85 -1.53
CA MET A 1 -2.74 -47.88 -2.40
C MET A 1 -3.68 -47.04 -3.27
N SER A 2 -4.62 -47.63 -4.01
CA SER A 2 -5.48 -46.90 -4.97
C SER A 2 -6.47 -45.91 -4.32
N LEU A 3 -7.04 -46.23 -3.16
CA LEU A 3 -7.99 -45.36 -2.46
C LEU A 3 -7.33 -44.09 -1.88
N PHE A 4 -6.13 -44.24 -1.30
CA PHE A 4 -5.34 -43.13 -0.76
C PHE A 4 -4.93 -42.15 -1.85
N VAL A 5 -4.49 -42.65 -3.02
CA VAL A 5 -4.15 -41.81 -4.18
C VAL A 5 -5.38 -41.06 -4.72
N ARG A 6 -6.56 -41.67 -4.68
CA ARG A 6 -7.83 -41.01 -5.05
C ARG A 6 -8.21 -39.91 -4.06
N LEU A 7 -8.08 -40.16 -2.76
CA LEU A 7 -8.32 -39.16 -1.69
C LEU A 7 -7.38 -37.97 -1.79
N VAL A 8 -6.08 -38.19 -2.04
CA VAL A 8 -5.09 -37.12 -2.24
C VAL A 8 -5.41 -36.31 -3.50
N LYS A 9 -5.80 -36.94 -4.61
CA LYS A 9 -6.22 -36.21 -5.83
C LYS A 9 -7.47 -35.36 -5.62
N VAL A 10 -8.45 -35.86 -4.87
CA VAL A 10 -9.66 -35.09 -4.50
C VAL A 10 -9.31 -33.91 -3.58
N LEU A 11 -8.42 -34.12 -2.61
CA LEU A 11 -7.97 -33.03 -1.72
C LEU A 11 -7.23 -31.94 -2.50
N VAL A 12 -6.35 -32.30 -3.44
CA VAL A 12 -5.61 -31.34 -4.29
C VAL A 12 -6.55 -30.52 -5.18
N LEU A 13 -7.69 -31.08 -5.62
CA LEU A 13 -8.73 -30.35 -6.38
C LEU A 13 -9.43 -29.25 -5.56
N PHE A 14 -9.44 -29.33 -4.23
CA PHE A 14 -10.02 -28.30 -3.35
C PHE A 14 -9.04 -27.19 -2.93
N VAL A 15 -7.74 -27.33 -3.21
CA VAL A 15 -6.70 -26.38 -2.73
C VAL A 15 -6.58 -25.13 -3.63
N GLY A 16 -7.14 -25.14 -4.84
CA GLY A 16 -6.95 -24.06 -5.81
C GLY A 16 -8.23 -23.28 -6.09
N LEU A 17 -8.42 -22.14 -5.41
CA LEU A 17 -9.10 -20.90 -5.87
C LEU A 17 -9.36 -19.95 -4.69
N SER A 18 -8.33 -19.61 -3.90
CA SER A 18 -8.46 -18.49 -2.96
C SER A 18 -8.31 -17.16 -3.71
N SER A 19 -9.43 -16.61 -4.19
CA SER A 19 -9.44 -15.23 -4.71
C SER A 19 -9.52 -14.27 -3.51
N ALA A 20 -8.40 -13.65 -3.15
CA ALA A 20 -8.38 -12.60 -2.13
C ALA A 20 -8.87 -11.27 -2.75
N GLN A 21 -10.16 -11.20 -3.08
CA GLN A 21 -10.75 -10.00 -3.67
C GLN A 21 -10.70 -8.84 -2.67
N LEU A 22 -10.34 -7.65 -3.18
CA LEU A 22 -10.43 -6.41 -2.42
C LEU A 22 -11.89 -6.07 -2.11
N ARG A 23 -12.16 -5.50 -0.94
CA ARG A 23 -13.52 -5.21 -0.43
C ARG A 23 -13.58 -3.85 0.25
N LEU A 24 -14.75 -3.22 0.22
CA LEU A 24 -14.97 -1.88 0.81
C LEU A 24 -15.00 -1.87 2.34
N ASP A 25 -15.43 -2.99 2.94
CA ASP A 25 -15.75 -3.14 4.35
C ASP A 25 -14.75 -4.04 5.09
N PHE A 26 -13.56 -4.26 4.52
CA PHE A 26 -12.60 -5.27 5.01
C PHE A 26 -12.18 -5.05 6.48
N TYR A 27 -12.07 -3.79 6.91
CA TYR A 27 -11.70 -3.43 8.28
C TYR A 27 -12.89 -3.05 9.18
N SER A 28 -14.13 -3.22 8.72
CA SER A 28 -15.31 -2.77 9.46
C SER A 28 -15.44 -3.40 10.86
N ASP A 29 -15.03 -4.67 11.02
CA ASP A 29 -15.08 -5.35 12.31
C ASP A 29 -13.76 -5.25 13.09
N SER A 30 -12.62 -5.32 12.41
CA SER A 30 -11.30 -5.41 13.04
C SER A 30 -10.65 -4.06 13.33
N CYS A 31 -10.94 -3.03 12.52
CA CYS A 31 -10.47 -1.67 12.74
C CYS A 31 -11.48 -0.63 12.21
N PRO A 32 -12.68 -0.52 12.82
CA PRO A 32 -13.78 0.32 12.31
C PRO A 32 -13.43 1.81 12.16
N LYS A 33 -12.39 2.28 12.85
CA LYS A 33 -11.97 3.68 12.87
C LYS A 33 -10.84 3.98 11.88
N VAL A 34 -10.33 3.01 11.11
CA VAL A 34 -9.14 3.18 10.26
C VAL A 34 -9.25 4.39 9.33
N SER A 35 -10.34 4.52 8.56
CA SER A 35 -10.50 5.63 7.62
C SER A 35 -10.53 6.99 8.31
N ARG A 36 -11.08 7.07 9.53
CA ARG A 36 -11.12 8.31 10.31
C ARG A 36 -9.74 8.66 10.88
N ILE A 37 -8.98 7.65 11.33
CA ILE A 37 -7.63 7.85 11.85
C ILE A 37 -6.71 8.36 10.74
N VAL A 38 -6.69 7.67 9.59
CA VAL A 38 -5.88 8.08 8.44
C VAL A 38 -6.26 9.48 7.97
N ASN A 39 -7.55 9.77 7.80
CA ASN A 39 -8.03 11.08 7.35
C ASN A 39 -7.57 12.22 8.29
N LYS A 40 -7.64 12.00 9.60
CA LYS A 40 -7.22 12.99 10.61
C LYS A 40 -5.72 13.30 10.49
N GLU A 41 -4.90 12.27 10.34
CA GLU A 41 -3.44 12.44 10.22
C GLU A 41 -3.06 13.11 8.89
N VAL A 42 -3.72 12.75 7.78
CA VAL A 42 -3.55 13.43 6.48
C VAL A 42 -3.96 14.90 6.57
N GLN A 43 -5.10 15.20 7.20
CA GLN A 43 -5.57 16.57 7.41
C GLN A 43 -4.56 17.39 8.22
N ARG A 44 -4.01 16.82 9.30
CA ARG A 44 -2.98 17.48 10.10
C ARG A 44 -1.71 17.76 9.28
N ALA A 45 -1.29 16.82 8.44
CA ALA A 45 -0.14 17.01 7.57
C ALA A 45 -0.38 18.14 6.55
N LEU A 46 -1.57 18.20 5.93
CA LEU A 46 -1.95 19.25 4.99
C LEU A 46 -1.99 20.65 5.62
N MET A 47 -2.37 20.76 6.90
CA MET A 47 -2.33 22.04 7.62
C MET A 47 -0.90 22.58 7.76
N ASN A 48 0.11 21.71 7.75
CA ASN A 48 1.52 22.11 7.81
C ASN A 48 2.09 22.36 6.41
N GLU A 49 1.81 21.48 5.45
CA GLU A 49 2.28 21.61 4.07
C GLU A 49 1.27 21.00 3.08
N LEU A 50 0.61 21.85 2.29
CA LEU A 50 -0.40 21.41 1.30
C LEU A 50 0.16 20.46 0.23
N ARG A 51 1.46 20.59 -0.10
CA ARG A 51 2.13 19.74 -1.10
C ARG A 51 2.11 18.26 -0.72
N ILE A 52 2.01 17.94 0.58
CA ILE A 52 1.96 16.54 1.06
C ILE A 52 0.81 15.77 0.41
N GLY A 53 -0.33 16.40 0.13
CA GLY A 53 -1.44 15.71 -0.52
C GLY A 53 -1.10 15.18 -1.91
N ALA A 54 -0.43 16.00 -2.73
CA ALA A 54 0.05 15.57 -4.05
C ALA A 54 1.13 14.48 -3.92
N SER A 55 1.98 14.58 -2.90
CA SER A 55 3.03 13.60 -2.63
C SER A 55 2.50 12.24 -2.19
N LEU A 56 1.47 12.19 -1.34
CA LEU A 56 0.83 10.94 -0.91
C LEU A 56 0.13 10.25 -2.08
N LEU A 57 -0.56 11.01 -2.94
CA LEU A 57 -1.14 10.48 -4.16
C LEU A 57 -0.06 9.91 -5.09
N ARG A 58 1.04 10.65 -5.28
CA ARG A 58 2.18 10.18 -6.07
C ARG A 58 2.79 8.91 -5.48
N LEU A 59 2.95 8.84 -4.15
CA LEU A 59 3.51 7.67 -3.49
C LEU A 59 2.67 6.41 -3.74
N PHE A 60 1.34 6.52 -3.63
CA PHE A 60 0.44 5.42 -3.97
C PHE A 60 0.49 5.03 -5.45
N PHE A 61 0.60 6.00 -6.36
CA PHE A 61 0.82 5.72 -7.79
C PHE A 61 2.13 4.96 -8.00
N HIS A 62 3.22 5.39 -7.36
CA HIS A 62 4.52 4.75 -7.54
C HIS A 62 4.55 3.32 -6.99
N ASP A 63 3.88 3.07 -5.87
CA ASP A 63 3.66 1.73 -5.31
C ASP A 63 2.94 0.84 -6.35
N CYS A 64 1.74 1.25 -6.76
CA CYS A 64 0.90 0.46 -7.65
C CYS A 64 1.52 0.13 -9.01
N PHE A 65 2.43 0.97 -9.52
CA PHE A 65 3.07 0.76 -10.82
C PHE A 65 4.22 -0.23 -10.79
N VAL A 66 4.76 -0.56 -9.61
CA VAL A 66 5.86 -1.51 -9.45
C VAL A 66 5.34 -2.72 -8.70
N ASN A 67 5.15 -3.84 -9.41
CA ASN A 67 4.62 -5.11 -8.85
C ASN A 67 3.23 -5.04 -8.19
N GLY A 68 2.55 -3.90 -8.24
CA GLY A 68 1.19 -3.72 -7.73
C GLY A 68 1.16 -2.92 -6.44
N CYS A 69 -0.02 -2.68 -5.90
CA CYS A 69 -0.18 -1.86 -4.68
C CYS A 69 0.08 -2.73 -3.44
N ASP A 70 1.33 -2.96 -3.09
CA ASP A 70 1.76 -3.88 -2.03
C ASP A 70 2.66 -3.21 -0.98
N GLY A 71 2.84 -1.89 -1.02
CA GLY A 71 3.65 -1.15 -0.06
C GLY A 71 5.16 -1.39 -0.21
N SER A 72 5.64 -2.07 -1.27
CA SER A 72 7.06 -2.34 -1.49
C SER A 72 7.91 -1.07 -1.54
N ILE A 73 7.32 0.05 -2.00
CA ILE A 73 7.97 1.35 -2.08
C ILE A 73 8.43 1.89 -0.72
N LEU A 74 7.79 1.43 0.37
CA LEU A 74 8.08 1.85 1.74
C LEU A 74 9.27 1.09 2.34
N LEU A 75 9.69 -0.04 1.74
CA LEU A 75 10.78 -0.83 2.27
C LEU A 75 12.13 -0.12 2.12
N ASP A 76 12.85 -0.01 3.24
CA ASP A 76 14.20 0.53 3.28
C ASP A 76 15.25 -0.48 2.81
N ASP A 77 16.40 0.06 2.40
CA ASP A 77 17.58 -0.76 2.13
C ASP A 77 18.09 -1.38 3.43
N THR A 78 18.45 -2.66 3.36
CA THR A 78 19.20 -3.36 4.40
C THR A 78 20.55 -3.84 3.83
N SER A 79 21.38 -4.50 4.64
CA SER A 79 22.64 -5.06 4.16
C SER A 79 22.46 -6.15 3.10
N SER A 80 21.31 -6.82 3.06
CA SER A 80 21.00 -7.93 2.16
C SER A 80 19.89 -7.63 1.15
N PHE A 81 19.27 -6.44 1.22
CA PHE A 81 18.10 -6.09 0.44
C PHE A 81 18.18 -4.63 -0.04
N THR A 82 17.87 -4.40 -1.31
CA THR A 82 17.79 -3.05 -1.89
C THR A 82 16.34 -2.71 -2.19
N GLY A 83 15.84 -1.64 -1.57
CA GLY A 83 14.48 -1.16 -1.76
C GLY A 83 14.31 -0.34 -3.05
N GLU A 84 13.10 0.15 -3.26
CA GLU A 84 12.76 0.95 -4.45
C GLU A 84 13.13 2.43 -4.31
N LYS A 85 13.39 2.90 -3.10
CA LYS A 85 13.64 4.31 -2.79
C LYS A 85 14.85 4.89 -3.54
N ARG A 86 15.84 4.05 -3.89
CA ARG A 86 17.02 4.45 -4.68
C ARG A 86 16.83 4.34 -6.19
N ALA A 87 15.66 3.96 -6.69
CA ALA A 87 15.39 4.05 -8.12
C ALA A 87 15.36 5.53 -8.53
N ALA A 88 15.90 5.88 -9.71
CA ALA A 88 15.90 7.25 -10.23
C ALA A 88 14.57 8.02 -10.06
N PRO A 89 13.38 7.44 -10.34
CA PRO A 89 12.09 8.12 -10.17
C PRO A 89 11.69 8.40 -8.72
N ASN A 90 12.31 7.71 -7.75
CA ASN A 90 12.01 7.78 -6.31
C ASN A 90 13.09 8.53 -5.52
N PHE A 91 14.31 8.59 -6.06
CA PHE A 91 15.50 9.11 -5.39
C PHE A 91 15.30 10.58 -4.99
N ASN A 92 15.61 10.89 -3.71
CA ASN A 92 15.39 12.20 -3.08
C ASN A 92 13.94 12.73 -3.12
N SER A 93 12.97 11.93 -3.56
CA SER A 93 11.56 12.31 -3.60
C SER A 93 10.76 11.57 -2.52
N VAL A 94 10.92 10.25 -2.39
CA VAL A 94 10.04 9.42 -1.54
C VAL A 94 10.36 9.51 -0.05
N ARG A 95 11.65 9.63 0.32
CA ARG A 95 12.10 9.66 1.73
C ARG A 95 11.50 10.80 2.57
N VAL A 96 11.12 11.92 1.95
CA VAL A 96 10.55 13.07 2.65
C VAL A 96 9.12 12.77 3.15
N PHE A 97 8.42 11.82 2.50
CA PHE A 97 7.01 11.54 2.78
C PHE A 97 6.79 10.32 3.70
N GLU A 98 7.84 9.53 3.93
CA GLU A 98 7.83 8.38 4.83
C GLU A 98 7.47 8.77 6.26
N VAL A 99 7.99 9.91 6.75
CA VAL A 99 7.70 10.39 8.11
C VAL A 99 6.19 10.53 8.37
N ILE A 100 5.42 10.94 7.36
CA ILE A 100 3.97 11.06 7.48
C ILE A 100 3.31 9.68 7.46
N ILE A 101 3.78 8.76 6.61
CA ILE A 101 3.27 7.38 6.58
C ILE A 101 3.55 6.66 7.91
N ASP A 102 4.74 6.83 8.49
CA ASP A 102 5.08 6.29 9.81
C ASP A 102 4.20 6.87 10.91
N THR A 103 3.88 8.17 10.83
CA THR A 103 2.96 8.83 11.76
C THR A 103 1.56 8.23 11.65
N ILE A 104 1.05 8.06 10.43
CA ILE A 104 -0.26 7.45 10.17
C ILE A 104 -0.26 5.99 10.67
N LYS A 105 0.77 5.21 10.32
CA LYS A 105 0.89 3.81 10.72
C LYS A 105 0.95 3.67 12.23
N THR A 106 1.74 4.50 12.91
CA THR A 106 1.81 4.53 14.39
C THR A 106 0.45 4.86 15.00
N ALA A 107 -0.27 5.85 14.45
CA ALA A 107 -1.60 6.19 14.91
C ALA A 107 -2.59 5.03 14.70
N VAL A 108 -2.51 4.32 13.58
CA VAL A 108 -3.34 3.14 13.30
C VAL A 108 -3.00 1.98 14.22
N GLU A 109 -1.72 1.67 14.40
CA GLU A 109 -1.24 0.58 15.28
C GLU A 109 -1.62 0.78 16.74
N SER A 110 -1.65 2.02 17.22
CA SER A 110 -2.14 2.33 18.58
C SER A 110 -3.64 2.05 18.79
N HIS A 111 -4.41 1.89 17.72
CA HIS A 111 -5.85 1.59 17.78
C HIS A 111 -6.17 0.15 17.37
N CYS A 112 -5.45 -0.42 16.41
CA CYS A 112 -5.70 -1.76 15.87
C CYS A 112 -4.38 -2.41 15.42
N SER A 113 -3.61 -2.89 16.39
CA SER A 113 -2.26 -3.38 16.14
C SER A 113 -2.23 -4.62 15.25
N GLY A 114 -1.36 -4.60 14.24
CA GLY A 114 -1.12 -5.70 13.30
C GLY A 114 -2.27 -5.98 12.34
N ILE A 115 -3.29 -5.10 12.26
CA ILE A 115 -4.49 -5.34 11.46
C ILE A 115 -4.38 -4.71 10.05
N VAL A 116 -3.97 -3.45 9.98
CA VAL A 116 -4.06 -2.66 8.75
C VAL A 116 -2.73 -2.66 8.02
N SER A 117 -2.72 -3.03 6.74
CA SER A 117 -1.50 -3.03 5.92
C SER A 117 -1.05 -1.61 5.56
N CYS A 118 0.25 -1.44 5.38
CA CYS A 118 0.81 -0.18 4.86
C CYS A 118 0.31 0.12 3.45
N ALA A 119 0.12 -0.90 2.61
CA ALA A 119 -0.46 -0.76 1.28
C ALA A 119 -1.90 -0.19 1.29
N ASP A 120 -2.75 -0.62 2.24
CA ASP A 120 -4.08 -0.02 2.38
C ASP A 120 -4.04 1.38 3.01
N ILE A 121 -3.07 1.65 3.90
CA ILE A 121 -2.84 3.03 4.40
C ILE A 121 -2.50 3.97 3.25
N LEU A 122 -1.62 3.58 2.32
CA LEU A 122 -1.31 4.38 1.13
C LEU A 122 -2.56 4.65 0.28
N ALA A 123 -3.39 3.64 0.06
CA ALA A 123 -4.61 3.77 -0.73
C ALA A 123 -5.62 4.73 -0.07
N ILE A 124 -5.82 4.62 1.25
CA ILE A 124 -6.71 5.51 2.00
C ILE A 124 -6.14 6.94 2.02
N ALA A 125 -4.85 7.10 2.31
CA ALA A 125 -4.20 8.39 2.40
C ALA A 125 -4.20 9.13 1.06
N ALA A 126 -4.01 8.44 -0.06
CA ALA A 126 -4.12 9.02 -1.40
C ALA A 126 -5.54 9.56 -1.68
N ARG A 127 -6.57 8.79 -1.33
CA ARG A 127 -7.97 9.23 -1.46
C ARG A 127 -8.25 10.45 -0.58
N ASP A 128 -7.87 10.39 0.69
CA ASP A 128 -8.10 11.47 1.66
C ASP A 128 -7.39 12.74 1.22
N SER A 129 -6.17 12.63 0.68
CA SER A 129 -5.42 13.76 0.13
C SER A 129 -6.18 14.46 -1.00
N VAL A 130 -6.72 13.69 -1.95
CA VAL A 130 -7.50 14.26 -3.06
C VAL A 130 -8.78 14.91 -2.56
N THR A 131 -9.50 14.25 -1.66
CA THR A 131 -10.76 14.77 -1.12
C THR A 131 -10.55 16.07 -0.33
N LEU A 132 -9.54 16.11 0.54
CA LEU A 132 -9.23 17.27 1.39
C LEU A 132 -8.73 18.48 0.58
N LEU A 133 -8.15 18.25 -0.60
CA LEU A 133 -7.74 19.30 -1.54
C LEU A 133 -8.86 19.71 -2.52
N GLY A 134 -10.11 19.30 -2.27
CA GLY A 134 -11.28 19.70 -3.07
C GLY A 134 -11.57 18.81 -4.29
N GLY A 135 -10.88 17.68 -4.41
CA GLY A 135 -11.15 16.67 -5.44
C GLY A 135 -12.33 15.75 -5.08
N PRO A 136 -12.63 14.76 -5.94
CA PRO A 136 -13.71 13.83 -5.70
C PRO A 136 -13.42 12.90 -4.52
N ASN A 137 -14.47 12.43 -3.87
CA ASN A 137 -14.40 11.34 -2.90
C ASN A 137 -14.82 10.02 -3.57
N TRP A 138 -14.11 8.94 -3.26
CA TRP A 138 -14.48 7.60 -3.68
C TRP A 138 -14.29 6.59 -2.56
N ARG A 139 -14.94 5.44 -2.74
CA ARG A 139 -14.82 4.29 -1.83
C ARG A 139 -13.57 3.51 -2.18
N VAL A 140 -12.64 3.40 -1.23
CA VAL A 140 -11.39 2.66 -1.40
C VAL A 140 -11.65 1.19 -1.16
N LEU A 141 -11.33 0.34 -2.13
CA LEU A 141 -11.29 -1.12 -1.93
C LEU A 141 -10.05 -1.46 -1.10
N LEU A 142 -10.19 -2.30 -0.09
CA LEU A 142 -9.19 -2.66 0.92
C LEU A 142 -8.90 -4.17 0.87
N ARG A 143 -8.00 -4.68 1.71
CA ARG A 143 -7.42 -6.04 1.75
C ARG A 143 -6.11 -6.18 0.95
N ARG A 144 -5.36 -5.09 0.74
CA ARG A 144 -3.97 -5.21 0.26
C ARG A 144 -3.10 -5.79 1.37
N ARG A 145 -2.04 -6.49 1.00
CA ARG A 145 -1.04 -7.02 1.94
C ARG A 145 0.32 -6.43 1.62
N ASP A 146 1.12 -6.26 2.66
CA ASP A 146 2.45 -5.68 2.52
C ASP A 146 3.41 -6.69 1.91
N ALA A 147 4.21 -6.22 0.95
CA ALA A 147 5.27 -7.00 0.33
C ALA A 147 6.41 -7.27 1.33
N MET A 148 7.08 -8.41 1.11
CA MET A 148 8.31 -8.77 1.82
C MET A 148 9.56 -8.50 0.98
N THR A 149 9.37 -7.98 -0.25
CA THR A 149 10.41 -7.72 -1.24
C THR A 149 10.03 -6.48 -2.05
N ALA A 150 11.01 -5.80 -2.63
CA ALA A 150 10.83 -4.66 -3.52
C ALA A 150 11.74 -4.82 -4.74
N SER A 151 11.46 -4.11 -5.82
CA SER A 151 12.22 -4.24 -7.07
C SER A 151 12.71 -2.88 -7.58
N GLN A 152 13.92 -2.50 -7.18
CA GLN A 152 14.56 -1.29 -7.66
C GLN A 152 14.71 -1.27 -9.20
N LEU A 153 14.98 -2.42 -9.82
CA LEU A 153 15.10 -2.53 -11.27
C LEU A 153 13.76 -2.31 -11.96
N ALA A 154 12.68 -2.93 -11.47
CA ALA A 154 11.35 -2.71 -12.03
C ALA A 154 10.94 -1.24 -11.88
N ALA A 155 11.19 -0.61 -10.72
CA ALA A 155 10.98 0.82 -10.54
C ALA A 155 11.77 1.66 -11.56
N LYS A 156 13.02 1.32 -11.86
CA LYS A 156 13.79 2.04 -12.91
C LYS A 156 13.15 1.88 -14.29
N ILE A 157 12.79 0.65 -14.67
CA ILE A 157 12.31 0.33 -16.02
C ILE A 157 10.91 0.90 -16.27
N VAL A 158 9.97 0.65 -15.36
CA VAL A 158 8.56 1.02 -15.53
C VAL A 158 8.43 2.53 -15.73
N PHE A 159 9.08 3.34 -14.90
CA PHE A 159 9.00 4.79 -15.01
C PHE A 159 9.84 5.35 -16.17
N HIS A 160 10.87 4.64 -16.65
CA HIS A 160 11.60 5.06 -17.84
C HIS A 160 10.74 4.93 -19.10
N LEU A 161 10.01 3.82 -19.25
CA LEU A 161 9.11 3.59 -20.38
C LEU A 161 7.94 4.58 -20.42
N GLN A 162 7.47 5.06 -19.25
CA GLN A 162 6.41 6.06 -19.18
C GLN A 162 6.84 7.48 -19.59
N LEU A 163 8.15 7.79 -19.53
CA LEU A 163 8.68 9.08 -19.99
C LEU A 163 8.97 9.10 -21.50
N GLN A 164 8.77 7.96 -22.18
CA GLN A 164 8.98 7.80 -23.61
C GLN A 164 7.67 7.65 -24.40
N ALA A 165 6.51 7.77 -23.72
CA ALA A 165 5.17 7.66 -24.30
C ALA A 165 4.46 9.01 -24.37
#